data_AF-A0A3A3HT68-F1
#
_entry.id   AF-A0A3A3HT68-F1
#
_cell.length_a   1.000
_cell.length_b   1.000
_cell.length_c   1.000
_cell.angle_alpha   90.00
_cell.angle_beta   90.00
_cell.angle_gamma   90.00
#
_symmetry.space_group_name_H-M   'P 1'
#
loop_
_entity.id
_entity.type
_entity.pdbx_description
1 polymer ?
#
loop_
_entity_poly.entity_id
_entity_poly.type
_entity_poly.pdbx_seq_one_letter_code
_entity_poly.pdbx_strand_id
1 'polypeptide(L)'
;MYVGLIEAANGVRQFIRPGFLAREMFRALQGLNMWIALTDFDGKQIFFNTTHLVSMKEHGPGTIITHVVGQTVVSESPETIRKVLGLTQTTAMTNPLHRYGVEGRA
;
A
#
# COMPACT_ATOMS: atom_id res chain seq x y z
N MET A 1 -4.49 1.99 30.77
CA MET A 1 -4.40 3.11 29.80
C MET A 1 -2.92 3.36 29.57
N TYR A 2 -2.35 2.92 28.44
CA TYR A 2 -0.92 3.10 28.15
C TYR A 2 -0.72 4.44 27.44
N VAL A 3 0.03 5.35 28.06
CA VAL A 3 0.39 6.67 27.50
C VAL A 3 1.87 6.62 27.12
N GLY A 4 2.20 6.96 25.87
CA GLY A 4 3.59 7.08 25.44
C GLY A 4 4.18 8.38 25.97
N LEU A 5 5.31 8.32 26.66
CA LEU A 5 6.08 9.49 27.08
C LEU A 5 7.12 9.78 26.01
N ILE A 6 7.09 10.98 25.44
CA ILE A 6 8.17 11.47 24.58
C ILE A 6 8.83 12.68 25.22
N GLU A 7 10.15 12.81 25.05
CA GLU A 7 10.92 13.99 25.46
C GLU A 7 11.29 14.76 24.19
N ALA A 8 10.77 15.97 24.07
CA ALA A 8 11.10 16.86 22.96
C ALA A 8 12.54 17.35 23.07
N ALA A 9 13.16 17.74 21.95
CA ALA A 9 14.56 18.18 21.90
C ALA A 9 14.88 19.41 22.80
N ASN A 10 13.87 20.11 23.28
CA ASN A 10 13.98 21.22 24.25
C ASN A 10 13.78 20.76 25.72
N GLY A 11 13.81 19.45 25.99
CA GLY A 11 13.66 18.85 27.33
C GLY A 11 12.21 18.77 27.84
N VAL A 12 11.22 19.15 27.02
CA VAL A 12 9.81 19.12 27.44
C VAL A 12 9.25 17.70 27.29
N ARG A 13 8.80 17.12 28.40
CA ARG A 13 8.12 15.82 28.41
C ARG A 13 6.65 15.97 28.09
N GLN A 14 6.19 15.29 27.04
CA GLN A 14 4.80 15.33 26.61
C GLN A 14 4.19 13.93 26.61
N PHE A 15 2.96 13.87 27.12
CA PHE A 15 2.14 12.68 27.12
C PHE A 15 1.37 12.60 25.81
N ILE A 16 1.68 11.58 24.99
CA ILE A 16 1.01 11.38 23.71
C ILE A 16 0.07 10.19 23.78
N ARG A 17 -1.15 10.40 23.27
CA ARG A 17 -2.12 9.32 23.07
C ARG A 17 -1.58 8.36 21.99
N PRO A 18 -1.54 7.04 22.21
CA PRO A 18 -1.00 6.09 21.23
C PRO A 18 -1.60 6.23 19.82
N GLY A 19 -2.89 6.55 19.70
CA GLY A 19 -3.53 6.78 18.41
C GLY A 19 -3.03 8.03 17.65
N PHE A 20 -2.55 9.04 18.37
CA PHE A 20 -1.91 10.22 17.76
C PHE A 20 -0.51 9.88 17.25
N LEU A 21 0.28 9.17 18.05
CA LEU A 21 1.62 8.73 17.64
C LEU A 21 1.55 7.80 16.41
N ALA A 22 0.66 6.81 16.42
CA ALA A 22 0.48 5.92 15.28
C ALA A 22 0.06 6.67 14.01
N ARG A 23 -0.81 7.67 14.13
CA ARG A 23 -1.26 8.51 13.00
C ARG A 23 -0.13 9.36 12.44
N GLU A 24 0.67 9.98 13.30
CA GLU A 24 1.79 10.82 12.87
C GLU A 24 2.95 9.99 12.30
N MET A 25 3.23 8.81 12.88
CA MET A 25 4.16 7.84 12.30
C MET A 25 3.66 7.34 10.95
N PHE A 26 2.38 6.98 10.82
CA PHE A 26 1.79 6.59 9.53
C PHE A 26 1.91 7.73 8.51
N ARG A 27 1.58 8.97 8.88
CA ARG A 27 1.74 10.15 8.00
C ARG A 27 3.20 10.40 7.59
N ALA A 28 4.14 10.27 8.52
CA ALA A 28 5.57 10.38 8.22
C ALA A 28 6.01 9.29 7.23
N LEU A 29 5.47 8.08 7.35
CA LEU A 29 5.70 6.99 6.40
C LEU A 29 5.02 7.24 5.04
N GLN A 30 3.85 7.90 5.00
CA GLN A 30 3.18 8.30 3.73
C GLN A 30 3.94 9.41 2.98
N GLY A 31 4.82 10.15 3.65
CA GLY A 31 5.67 11.18 3.04
C GLY A 31 6.98 10.66 2.44
N LEU A 32 7.26 9.36 2.55
CA LEU A 32 8.45 8.75 1.97
C LEU A 32 8.27 8.60 0.46
N ASN A 33 9.04 9.39 -0.30
CA ASN A 33 9.16 9.28 -1.76
C ASN A 33 9.87 7.95 -2.10
N MET A 34 9.10 6.88 -2.25
CA MET A 34 9.64 5.56 -2.54
C MET A 34 9.68 5.35 -4.06
N TRP A 35 10.85 4.96 -4.54
CA TRP A 35 11.10 4.66 -5.95
C TRP A 35 11.41 3.18 -6.09
N ILE A 36 10.83 2.55 -7.11
CA ILE A 36 11.13 1.17 -7.49
C ILE A 36 11.71 1.14 -8.89
N ALA A 37 12.64 0.21 -9.12
CA ALA A 37 13.10 -0.13 -10.46
C ALA A 37 12.29 -1.32 -10.97
N LEU A 38 11.78 -1.21 -12.19
CA LEU A 38 11.01 -2.23 -12.89
C LEU A 38 11.62 -2.43 -14.27
N THR A 39 11.23 -3.50 -14.95
CA THR A 39 11.81 -3.90 -16.22
C THR A 39 10.72 -3.86 -17.29
N ASP A 40 10.88 -2.98 -18.27
CA ASP A 40 10.03 -2.95 -19.46
C ASP A 40 10.20 -4.24 -20.28
N PHE A 41 9.27 -4.53 -21.19
CA PHE A 41 9.31 -5.70 -22.07
C PHE A 41 10.54 -5.73 -22.99
N ASP A 42 11.13 -4.58 -23.29
CA ASP A 42 12.40 -4.45 -24.01
C ASP A 42 13.63 -4.76 -23.14
N GLY A 43 13.44 -5.15 -21.87
CA GLY A 43 14.52 -5.42 -20.91
C GLY A 43 15.17 -4.17 -20.31
N LYS A 44 14.62 -2.98 -20.58
CA LYS A 44 15.14 -1.71 -20.04
C LYS A 44 14.61 -1.47 -18.63
N GLN A 45 15.46 -0.96 -17.75
CA GLN A 45 15.01 -0.52 -16.43
C GLN A 45 14.24 0.80 -16.52
N ILE A 46 13.10 0.84 -15.85
CA ILE A 46 12.30 2.03 -15.64
C ILE A 46 12.21 2.30 -14.14
N PHE A 47 12.35 3.58 -13.76
CA PHE A 47 12.23 4.00 -12.37
C PHE A 47 10.85 4.61 -12.16
N PHE A 48 10.17 4.12 -11.14
CA PHE A 48 8.78 4.44 -10.89
C PHE A 48 8.60 4.97 -9.46
N ASN A 49 8.01 6.16 -9.34
CA ASN A 49 7.64 6.73 -8.04
C ASN A 49 6.29 6.15 -7.59
N THR A 50 6.30 5.48 -6.45
CA THR A 50 5.15 4.73 -5.94
C THR A 50 4.10 5.63 -5.31
N THR A 51 4.46 6.85 -4.90
CA THR A 51 3.56 7.85 -4.31
C THR A 51 2.45 8.28 -5.26
N HIS A 52 2.67 8.12 -6.57
CA HIS A 52 1.75 8.49 -7.63
C HIS A 52 1.21 7.29 -8.41
N LEU A 53 1.30 6.09 -7.81
CA LEU A 53 0.70 4.88 -8.34
C LEU A 53 -0.83 4.97 -8.26
N VAL A 54 -1.50 4.90 -9.40
CA VAL A 54 -2.97 4.92 -9.49
C VAL A 54 -3.52 3.50 -9.47
N SER A 55 -2.98 2.60 -10.30
CA SER A 55 -3.42 1.20 -10.33
C SER A 55 -2.38 0.28 -10.95
N MET A 56 -2.51 -1.02 -10.67
CA MET A 56 -1.75 -2.10 -11.30
C MET A 56 -2.71 -3.19 -11.76
N LYS A 57 -2.57 -3.65 -13.00
CA LYS A 57 -3.40 -4.71 -13.58
C LYS A 57 -2.54 -5.73 -14.31
N GLU A 58 -2.92 -6.99 -14.22
CA GLU A 58 -2.30 -8.06 -14.99
C GLU A 58 -2.49 -7.83 -16.49
N HIS A 59 -1.45 -8.10 -17.28
CA HIS A 59 -1.47 -7.96 -18.73
C HIS A 59 -0.52 -8.96 -19.40
N GLY A 60 -1.10 -10.07 -19.88
CA GLY A 60 -0.32 -11.14 -20.49
C GLY A 60 0.72 -11.68 -19.50
N PRO A 61 2.00 -11.79 -19.88
CA PRO A 61 3.06 -12.23 -18.98
C PRO A 61 3.57 -11.13 -18.02
N GLY A 62 3.02 -9.91 -18.06
CA GLY A 62 3.48 -8.76 -17.28
C GLY A 62 2.35 -7.96 -16.61
N THR A 63 2.64 -6.71 -16.29
CA THR A 63 1.73 -5.80 -15.55
C THR A 63 1.61 -4.46 -16.25
N ILE A 64 0.38 -3.97 -16.41
CA ILE A 64 0.12 -2.56 -16.71
C ILE A 64 0.14 -1.77 -15.42
N ILE A 65 0.99 -0.77 -15.35
CA ILE A 65 1.07 0.20 -14.28
C ILE A 65 0.50 1.52 -14.77
N THR A 66 -0.47 2.05 -14.03
CA THR A 66 -1.03 3.39 -14.26
C THR A 66 -0.45 4.36 -13.23
N HIS A 67 0.23 5.37 -13.70
CA HIS A 67 0.71 6.53 -12.95
C HIS A 67 -0.17 7.75 -13.26
N VAL A 68 -0.10 8.78 -12.43
CA VAL A 68 -0.80 10.06 -12.70
C VAL A 68 -0.38 10.73 -14.01
N VAL A 69 0.79 10.39 -14.56
CA VAL A 69 1.35 11.00 -15.78
C VAL A 69 1.22 10.11 -17.02
N GLY A 70 0.78 8.86 -16.87
CA GLY A 70 0.74 7.92 -17.99
C GLY A 70 0.67 6.46 -17.56
N GLN A 71 0.72 5.58 -18.56
CA GLN A 71 0.69 4.14 -18.38
C GLN A 71 1.94 3.50 -18.97
N THR A 72 2.44 2.46 -18.31
CA THR A 72 3.57 1.67 -18.79
C THR A 72 3.27 0.20 -18.57
N VAL A 73 3.80 -0.65 -19.44
CA VAL A 73 3.76 -2.10 -19.27
C VAL A 73 5.12 -2.53 -18.74
N VAL A 74 5.14 -3.45 -17.78
CA VAL A 74 6.36 -4.02 -17.21
C VAL A 74 6.29 -5.53 -17.23
N SER A 75 7.45 -6.16 -17.27
CA SER A 75 7.60 -7.62 -17.30
C SER A 75 7.38 -8.28 -15.94
N GLU A 76 7.50 -7.53 -14.84
CA GLU A 76 7.20 -8.06 -13.51
C GLU A 76 5.71 -8.36 -13.33
N SER A 77 5.40 -9.44 -12.61
CA SER A 77 4.02 -9.79 -12.26
C SER A 77 3.46 -8.85 -11.18
N PRO A 78 2.13 -8.65 -11.11
CA PRO A 78 1.53 -7.76 -10.11
C PRO A 78 1.85 -8.18 -8.67
N GLU A 79 1.97 -9.48 -8.41
CA GLU A 79 2.30 -10.06 -7.10
C GLU A 79 3.73 -9.70 -6.69
N THR A 80 4.66 -9.75 -7.64
CA THR A 80 6.06 -9.41 -7.42
C THR A 80 6.20 -7.95 -7.01
N ILE A 81 5.52 -7.06 -7.74
CA ILE A 81 5.53 -5.62 -7.47
C ILE A 81 4.89 -5.34 -6.10
N ARG A 82 3.74 -5.95 -5.79
CA ARG A 82 3.08 -5.79 -4.48
C ARG A 82 3.97 -6.25 -3.32
N LYS A 83 4.68 -7.36 -3.49
CA LYS A 83 5.60 -7.89 -2.47
C LYS A 83 6.74 -6.91 -2.18
N VAL A 84 7.36 -6.33 -3.22
CA VAL A 84 8.44 -5.33 -3.08
C VAL A 84 7.94 -4.07 -2.41
N LEU A 85 6.72 -3.63 -2.73
CA LEU A 85 6.11 -2.46 -2.12
C LEU A 85 5.62 -2.68 -0.68
N GLY A 86 5.82 -3.87 -0.11
CA GLY A 86 5.28 -4.19 1.21
C GLY A 86 3.75 -4.16 1.24
N LEU A 87 3.09 -4.18 0.07
CA LEU A 87 1.65 -4.28 -0.08
C LEU A 87 1.24 -5.75 0.12
N THR A 88 1.52 -6.27 1.32
CA THR A 88 1.04 -7.58 1.73
C THR A 88 -0.48 -7.53 1.74
N GLN A 89 -1.11 -8.41 0.95
CA GLN A 89 -2.56 -8.56 0.74
C GLN A 89 -3.40 -7.92 1.85
N THR A 90 -4.09 -6.82 1.54
CA THR A 90 -5.36 -6.54 2.21
C THR A 90 -6.23 -7.74 1.88
N THR A 91 -6.41 -8.60 2.88
CA THR A 91 -7.37 -9.69 2.87
C THR A 91 -8.65 -9.11 2.31
N ALA A 92 -9.10 -9.61 1.15
CA ALA A 92 -10.49 -9.46 0.80
C ALA A 92 -11.24 -10.06 2.00
N MET A 93 -11.82 -9.20 2.83
CA MET A 93 -12.81 -9.61 3.79
C MET A 93 -13.98 -10.11 2.94
N THR A 94 -13.90 -11.37 2.52
CA THR A 94 -15.02 -12.12 1.99
C THR A 94 -16.03 -12.12 3.11
N ASN A 95 -16.99 -11.20 3.05
CA ASN A 95 -18.05 -11.07 4.02
C ASN A 95 -18.78 -12.44 4.07
N PRO A 96 -18.72 -13.20 5.18
CA PRO A 96 -19.40 -14.50 5.27
C PRO A 96 -20.93 -14.36 5.34
N LEU A 97 -21.47 -13.14 5.34
CA LEU A 97 -22.91 -12.89 5.51
C LEU A 97 -23.77 -13.20 4.28
N HIS A 98 -23.21 -13.71 3.17
CA HIS A 98 -24.00 -14.14 2.01
C HIS A 98 -24.19 -15.67 1.94
N ARG A 99 -24.39 -16.33 3.10
CA ARG A 99 -24.74 -17.77 3.14
C ARG A 99 -25.80 -18.18 4.16
N TYR A 100 -26.54 -17.21 4.72
CA TYR A 100 -27.80 -17.48 5.42
C TYR A 100 -28.95 -16.83 4.64
N GLY A 101 -29.12 -17.30 3.39
CA GLY A 101 -30.40 -17.20 2.70
C GLY A 101 -31.35 -18.19 3.35
N VAL A 102 -32.18 -17.64 4.23
CA VAL A 102 -33.32 -18.27 4.88
C VAL A 102 -34.09 -19.14 3.87
N GLU A 103 -34.16 -20.44 4.12
CA GLU A 103 -35.18 -21.31 3.51
C GLU A 103 -36.55 -20.85 4.01
N GLY A 104 -37.11 -19.87 3.32
CA GLY A 104 -38.49 -19.42 3.48
C GLY A 104 -39.41 -20.42 2.80
N ARG A 105 -40.04 -21.25 3.61
CA ARG A 105 -41.25 -22.02 3.28
C ARG A 105 -42.29 -21.14 2.57
N ALA A 106 -42.88 -21.66 1.51
CA ALA A 106 -44.24 -21.39 1.07
C ALA A 106 -44.83 -22.69 0.51
#